data_AF-A0A7X5BYD9-F1
#
_entry.id   AF-A0A7X5BYD9-F1
#
_cell.length_a   1.000
_cell.length_b   1.000
_cell.length_c   1.000
_cell.angle_alpha   90.00
_cell.angle_beta   90.00
_cell.angle_gamma   90.00
#
_symmetry.space_group_name_H-M   'P 1'
#
loop_
_entity.id
_entity.type
_entity.pdbx_description
1 polymer ?
#
loop_
_entity_poly.entity_id
_entity_poly.type
_entity_poly.pdbx_seq_one_letter_code
_entity_poly.pdbx_strand_id
1 'polypeptide(L)'
;MKYVNADIILPEELLKEVQKYVQGGMLYIPTPERARKKWGENSGGRSYLSQRNDEIRKHFTGGANIVQLSDQFCLSCDSIKKIVYSKK
;
A
#
# COMPACT_ATOMS: atom_id res chain seq x y z
N MET A 1 6.64 -4.87 -10.35
CA MET A 1 8.05 -4.44 -10.57
C MET A 1 8.35 -4.66 -12.04
N LYS A 2 8.95 -3.69 -12.73
CA LYS A 2 9.41 -3.92 -14.11
C LYS A 2 10.68 -4.77 -14.04
N TYR A 3 10.82 -5.73 -14.95
CA TYR A 3 12.06 -6.47 -15.13
C TYR A 3 13.17 -5.51 -15.53
N VAL A 4 14.34 -5.66 -14.92
CA VAL A 4 15.54 -4.88 -15.24
C VAL A 4 16.69 -5.86 -15.35
N ASN A 5 17.44 -5.79 -16.45
CA ASN A 5 18.61 -6.63 -16.64
C ASN A 5 19.74 -6.16 -15.71
N ALA A 6 20.31 -7.08 -14.93
CA ALA A 6 21.37 -6.81 -13.96
C ALA A 6 22.63 -6.22 -14.62
N ASP A 7 22.94 -6.63 -15.85
CA ASP A 7 24.10 -6.14 -16.62
C ASP A 7 24.02 -4.64 -16.95
N ILE A 8 22.80 -4.08 -16.96
CA ILE A 8 22.57 -2.66 -17.25
C ILE A 8 22.76 -1.80 -15.99
N ILE A 9 22.57 -2.37 -14.80
CA ILE A 9 22.45 -1.61 -13.55
C ILE A 9 23.55 -1.89 -12.51
N LEU A 10 24.17 -3.06 -12.55
CA LEU A 10 25.21 -3.44 -11.59
C LEU A 10 26.60 -3.15 -12.15
N PRO A 11 27.52 -2.62 -11.34
CA PRO A 11 28.93 -2.57 -11.71
C PRO A 11 29.49 -3.96 -12.01
N GLU A 12 30.46 -4.05 -12.93
CA GLU A 12 31.04 -5.31 -13.39
C GLU A 12 31.56 -6.19 -12.24
N GLU A 13 32.26 -5.59 -11.26
CA GLU A 13 32.78 -6.33 -10.10
C GLU A 13 31.67 -6.96 -9.26
N LEU A 14 30.57 -6.24 -9.04
CA LEU A 14 29.43 -6.74 -8.30
C LEU A 14 28.67 -7.82 -9.08
N LEU A 15 28.54 -7.65 -10.40
CA LEU A 15 27.93 -8.65 -11.26
C LEU A 15 28.71 -9.96 -11.23
N LYS A 16 30.05 -9.90 -11.32
CA LYS A 16 30.93 -11.07 -11.19
C LYS A 16 30.77 -11.75 -9.83
N GLU A 17 30.63 -10.99 -8.75
CA GLU A 17 30.42 -11.55 -7.42
C GLU A 17 29.05 -12.25 -7.30
N VAL A 18 27.97 -11.62 -7.78
CA VAL A 18 26.63 -12.22 -7.80
C VAL A 18 26.59 -13.52 -8.62
N GLN A 19 27.30 -13.54 -9.76
CA GLN A 19 27.43 -14.72 -10.62
C GLN A 19 28.13 -15.91 -9.95
N LYS A 20 28.86 -15.72 -8.84
CA LYS A 20 29.38 -16.86 -8.05
C LYS A 20 28.27 -17.64 -7.34
N TYR A 21 27.14 -16.99 -7.08
CA TYR A 21 26.02 -17.57 -6.33
C TYR A 21 24.83 -17.93 -7.23
N VAL A 22 24.54 -17.12 -8.27
CA VAL A 22 23.41 -17.34 -9.17
C VAL A 22 23.79 -16.98 -10.61
N GLN A 23 23.65 -17.93 -11.55
CA GLN A 23 23.87 -17.73 -12.99
C GLN A 23 22.60 -18.10 -13.77
N GLY A 24 22.13 -17.20 -14.65
CA GLY A 24 20.92 -17.43 -15.46
C GLY A 24 19.60 -17.45 -14.68
N GLY A 25 19.63 -17.15 -13.38
CA GLY A 25 18.46 -17.13 -12.49
C GLY A 25 17.92 -15.73 -12.19
N MET A 26 16.74 -15.66 -11.58
CA MET A 26 16.16 -14.42 -11.06
C MET A 26 16.46 -14.29 -9.57
N LEU A 27 17.07 -13.16 -9.18
CA LEU A 27 17.35 -12.83 -7.79
C LEU A 27 16.44 -11.68 -7.33
N TYR A 28 15.68 -11.91 -6.25
CA TYR A 28 14.89 -10.86 -5.62
C TYR A 28 15.76 -10.05 -4.67
N ILE A 29 15.87 -8.74 -4.91
CA ILE A 29 16.55 -7.81 -4.01
C ILE A 29 15.47 -7.11 -3.17
N PRO A 30 15.34 -7.44 -1.87
CA PRO A 30 14.35 -6.80 -1.02
C PRO A 30 14.65 -5.31 -0.84
N THR A 31 13.60 -4.50 -0.74
CA THR A 31 13.75 -3.08 -0.40
C THR A 31 14.34 -2.94 1.00
N PRO A 32 15.35 -2.07 1.20
CA PRO A 32 15.89 -1.76 2.52
C PRO A 32 14.78 -1.39 3.49
N GLU A 33 14.85 -1.85 4.74
CA GLU A 33 13.75 -1.67 5.71
C GLU A 33 13.35 -0.21 5.91
N ARG A 34 14.33 0.71 5.85
CA ARG A 34 14.10 2.17 5.97
C ARG A 34 13.41 2.78 4.74
N ALA A 35 13.44 2.09 3.59
CA ALA A 35 12.80 2.49 2.34
C ALA A 35 11.53 1.68 2.05
N ARG A 36 11.11 0.76 2.95
CA ARG A 36 9.79 0.13 2.87
C ARG A 36 8.72 1.19 3.12
N LYS A 37 8.28 1.81 2.02
CA LYS A 37 7.06 2.61 2.01
C LYS A 37 5.91 1.74 2.51
N LYS A 38 5.13 2.28 3.45
CA LYS A 38 4.00 1.54 4.02
C LYS A 38 3.00 1.27 2.89
N TRP A 39 2.32 0.12 2.94
CA TRP A 39 1.35 -0.29 1.92
C TRP A 39 0.39 0.85 1.54
N GLY A 40 0.35 1.20 0.25
CA GLY A 40 -0.52 2.26 -0.31
C GLY A 40 0.10 3.66 -0.43
N GLU A 41 1.38 3.86 -0.07
CA GLU A 41 2.07 5.16 -0.23
C GLU A 41 2.48 5.47 -1.68
N ASN A 42 2.85 4.47 -2.49
CA ASN A 42 3.25 4.71 -3.90
C ASN A 42 2.07 4.88 -4.86
N SER A 43 0.87 4.40 -4.50
CA SER A 43 -0.32 4.41 -5.35
C SER A 43 -1.36 5.46 -4.94
N GLY A 44 -1.08 6.28 -3.92
CA GLY A 44 -2.03 7.26 -3.37
C GLY A 44 -3.25 6.66 -2.67
N GLY A 45 -3.47 5.35 -2.77
CA GLY A 45 -4.64 4.67 -2.22
C GLY A 45 -4.77 4.81 -0.70
N ARG A 46 -3.65 4.90 0.02
CA ARG A 46 -3.69 5.16 1.47
C ARG A 46 -4.25 6.55 1.79
N SER A 47 -3.88 7.56 1.02
CA SER A 47 -4.37 8.94 1.21
C SER A 47 -5.87 9.02 0.92
N TYR A 48 -6.30 8.46 -0.21
CA TYR A 48 -7.72 8.39 -0.57
C TYR A 48 -8.56 7.68 0.49
N LEU A 49 -8.11 6.51 0.96
CA LEU A 49 -8.81 5.77 2.02
C LEU A 49 -8.86 6.54 3.34
N SER A 50 -7.80 7.27 3.69
CA SER A 50 -7.79 8.12 4.88
C SER A 50 -8.79 9.26 4.75
N GLN A 51 -8.81 9.95 3.61
CA GLN A 51 -9.73 11.07 3.35
C GLN A 51 -11.19 10.60 3.40
N ARG A 52 -11.52 9.53 2.67
CA ARG A 52 -12.86 8.92 2.68
C ARG A 52 -13.28 8.53 4.10
N ASN A 53 -12.40 7.90 4.87
CA ASN A 53 -12.72 7.48 6.22
C ASN A 53 -12.94 8.68 7.17
N ASP A 54 -12.19 9.78 6.99
CA ASP A 54 -12.41 11.01 7.75
C ASP A 54 -13.73 11.70 7.37
N GLU A 55 -14.15 11.65 6.09
CA GLU A 55 -15.48 12.11 5.64
C GLU A 55 -16.61 11.26 6.24
N ILE A 56 -16.50 9.94 6.22
CA ILE A 56 -17.48 9.02 6.83
C ILE A 56 -17.67 9.36 8.32
N ARG A 57 -16.58 9.63 9.05
CA ARG A 57 -16.65 10.04 10.45
C ARG A 57 -17.35 11.37 10.65
N LYS A 58 -17.08 12.38 9.80
CA LYS A 58 -17.75 13.68 9.85
C LYS A 58 -19.26 13.55 9.66
N HIS A 59 -19.70 12.79 8.66
CA HIS A 59 -21.12 12.55 8.42
C HIS A 59 -21.78 11.80 9.59
N PHE A 60 -21.09 10.80 10.15
CA PHE A 60 -21.57 10.07 11.34
C PHE A 60 -21.73 10.99 12.56
N THR A 61 -20.74 11.86 12.84
CA THR A 61 -20.84 12.84 13.93
C THR A 61 -21.91 13.91 13.66
N GLY A 62 -22.27 14.13 12.39
CA GLY A 62 -23.38 14.99 11.97
C GLY A 62 -24.76 14.34 12.05
N GLY A 63 -24.85 13.09 12.56
CA GLY A 63 -26.13 12.39 12.77
C GLY A 63 -26.53 11.42 11.67
N ALA A 64 -25.70 11.21 10.64
CA ALA A 64 -25.95 10.17 9.64
C ALA A 64 -25.84 8.78 10.28
N ASN A 65 -26.78 7.89 9.95
CA ASN A 65 -26.77 6.53 10.48
C ASN A 65 -25.92 5.57 9.62
N ILE A 66 -25.62 4.39 10.17
CA ILE A 66 -24.73 3.39 9.53
C ILE A 66 -25.26 2.93 8.16
N VAL A 67 -26.57 2.80 7.99
CA VAL A 67 -27.19 2.34 6.73
C VAL A 67 -27.04 3.41 5.64
N GLN A 68 -27.31 4.67 5.97
CA GLN A 68 -27.12 5.79 5.05
C GLN A 68 -25.67 5.90 4.58
N LEU A 69 -24.71 5.74 5.49
CA LEU A 69 -23.29 5.77 5.16
C LEU A 69 -22.85 4.55 4.33
N SER A 70 -23.44 3.38 4.59
CA SER A 70 -23.23 2.16 3.81
C SER A 70 -23.60 2.39 2.34
N ASP A 71 -24.78 2.96 2.12
CA ASP A 71 -25.29 3.24 0.77
C ASP A 71 -24.50 4.36 0.09
N GLN A 72 -24.22 5.46 0.80
CA GLN A 72 -23.50 6.62 0.27
C GLN A 72 -22.07 6.28 -0.17
N PHE A 73 -21.36 5.44 0.57
CA PHE A 73 -19.97 5.10 0.30
C PHE A 73 -19.79 3.72 -0.35
N CYS A 74 -20.89 3.03 -0.67
CA CYS A 74 -20.88 1.66 -1.21
C CYS A 74 -20.04 0.69 -0.36
N LEU A 75 -20.18 0.75 0.95
CA LEU A 75 -19.46 -0.07 1.92
C LEU A 75 -20.43 -0.88 2.76
N SER A 76 -20.05 -2.09 3.16
CA SER A 76 -20.87 -2.85 4.11
C SER A 76 -21.07 -2.10 5.43
N CYS A 77 -22.19 -2.33 6.11
CA CYS A 77 -22.44 -1.81 7.45
C CYS A 77 -21.30 -2.14 8.43
N ASP A 78 -20.69 -3.32 8.34
CA ASP A 78 -19.54 -3.69 9.16
C ASP A 78 -18.29 -2.87 8.86
N SER A 79 -18.03 -2.56 7.58
CA SER A 79 -16.95 -1.65 7.18
C SER A 79 -17.17 -0.25 7.74
N ILE A 80 -18.40 0.27 7.64
CA ILE A 80 -18.76 1.58 8.21
C ILE A 80 -18.57 1.57 9.73
N LYS A 81 -19.08 0.56 10.45
CA LYS A 81 -18.88 0.38 11.90
C LYS A 81 -17.40 0.41 12.27
N LYS A 82 -16.57 -0.34 11.55
CA LYS A 82 -15.11 -0.34 11.77
C LYS A 82 -14.52 1.07 11.59
N ILE A 83 -14.95 1.82 10.59
CA ILE A 83 -14.43 3.17 10.31
C ILE A 83 -14.84 4.16 11.40
N VAL A 84 -16.11 4.16 11.81
CA VAL A 84 -16.65 5.14 12.78
C VAL A 84 -16.31 4.81 14.23
N TYR A 85 -16.12 3.53 14.57
CA TYR A 85 -15.82 3.10 15.94
C TYR A 85 -14.34 2.78 16.19
N SER A 86 -13.52 2.58 15.15
CA SER A 86 -12.07 2.42 15.35
C SER A 86 -11.44 3.78 15.71
N LYS A 87 -10.71 3.82 16.82
CA LYS A 87 -9.84 4.95 17.16
C LYS A 87 -8.75 5.10 16.08
N LYS A 88 -8.43 6.35 15.74
CA LYS A 88 -7.33 6.71 14.85
C LYS A 88 -6.00 6.54 15.58
#